data_AF-A0A9D4JPV8-F1
#
_entry.id   AF-A0A9D4JPV8-F1
#
_cell.length_a   1.000
_cell.length_b   1.000
_cell.length_c   1.000
_cell.angle_alpha   90.00
_cell.angle_beta   90.00
_cell.angle_gamma   90.00
#
_symmetry.space_group_name_H-M   'P 1'
#
loop_
_entity.id
_entity.type
_entity.pdbx_description
1 polymer ?
#
loop_
_entity_poly.entity_id
_entity_poly.type
_entity_poly.pdbx_seq_one_letter_code
_entity_poly.pdbx_strand_id
1 'polypeptide(L)'
;MTENQRAQWLLSMPLCIDINNAIQEFCGEEFHTSPQHKEVGTSRSKRDRKGMQTMFSHLEECNPFREDEFLFNIETGVTSHSIVNAHKAETNRQRSRIINGWKERFRN
;
A
#
# COMPACT_ATOMS: atom_id res chain seq x y z
N MET A 1 18.45 48.32 -3.69
CA MET A 1 17.48 47.96 -2.64
C MET A 1 17.69 48.89 -1.47
N THR A 2 16.70 49.70 -1.14
CA THR A 2 16.80 50.64 0.00
C THR A 2 16.57 49.93 1.33
N GLU A 3 16.98 50.55 2.44
CA GLU A 3 16.78 50.06 3.81
C GLU A 3 15.32 49.63 4.05
N ASN A 4 14.37 50.48 3.65
CA ASN A 4 12.94 50.24 3.81
C ASN A 4 12.44 49.03 3.00
N GLN A 5 12.98 48.82 1.79
CA GLN A 5 12.64 47.66 0.98
C GLN A 5 13.16 46.36 1.62
N ARG A 6 14.35 46.39 2.25
CA ARG A 6 14.88 45.25 3.01
C ARG A 6 14.05 44.94 4.24
N ALA A 7 13.69 45.98 5.01
CA ALA A 7 12.86 45.82 6.19
C ALA A 7 11.48 45.24 5.83
N GLN A 8 10.84 45.77 4.79
CA GLN A 8 9.57 45.25 4.30
C GLN A 8 9.69 43.78 3.89
N TRP A 9 10.74 43.42 3.15
CA TRP A 9 10.96 42.04 2.73
C TRP A 9 11.17 41.10 3.94
N LEU A 10 12.06 41.48 4.86
CA LEU A 10 12.37 40.70 6.07
C LEU A 10 11.14 40.51 6.97
N LEU A 11 10.33 41.55 7.15
CA LEU A 11 9.12 41.49 7.97
C LEU A 11 7.97 40.77 7.26
N SER A 12 7.98 40.69 5.92
CA SER A 12 6.99 39.94 5.15
C SER A 12 7.28 38.44 5.07
N MET A 13 8.55 38.03 5.25
CA MET A 13 8.96 36.63 5.14
C MET A 13 8.19 35.66 6.06
N PRO A 14 7.92 35.98 7.34
CA PRO A 14 7.10 35.12 8.19
C PRO A 14 5.68 34.93 7.65
N LEU A 15 5.03 35.98 7.13
CA LEU A 15 3.71 35.83 6.51
C LEU A 15 3.76 34.98 5.24
N CYS A 16 4.82 35.13 4.45
CA CYS A 16 5.03 34.33 3.25
C CYS A 16 5.29 32.84 3.58
N ILE A 17 5.95 32.53 4.71
CA ILE A 17 6.21 31.14 5.11
C ILE A 17 4.91 30.42 5.48
N ASP A 18 4.00 31.10 6.17
CA ASP A 18 2.72 30.52 6.60
C ASP A 18 1.84 30.20 5.41
N ILE A 19 1.76 31.12 4.43
CA ILE A 19 1.03 30.90 3.18
C ILE A 19 1.65 29.75 2.38
N ASN A 20 2.97 29.70 2.29
CA ASN A 20 3.68 28.63 1.58
C ASN A 20 3.46 27.26 2.24
N ASN A 21 3.41 27.20 3.56
CA ASN A 21 3.12 25.98 4.31
C ASN A 21 1.67 25.53 4.10
N ALA A 22 0.70 26.45 4.13
CA ALA A 22 -0.70 26.13 3.86
C ALA A 22 -0.93 25.60 2.43
N ILE A 23 -0.22 26.15 1.44
CA ILE A 23 -0.26 25.67 0.05
C ILE A 23 0.34 24.26 -0.08
N GLN A 24 1.45 23.97 0.61
CA GLN A 24 2.06 22.64 0.65
C GLN A 24 1.12 21.61 1.31
N GLU A 25 0.50 21.99 2.43
CA GLU A 25 -0.47 21.16 3.14
C GLU A 25 -1.71 20.86 2.28
N PHE A 26 -2.24 21.86 1.57
CA PHE A 26 -3.37 21.69 0.65
C PHE A 26 -3.05 20.76 -0.53
N CYS A 27 -1.85 20.89 -1.10
CA CYS A 27 -1.41 20.08 -2.22
C CYS A 27 -0.91 18.68 -1.80
N GLY A 28 -0.65 18.47 -0.50
CA GLY A 28 -0.04 17.25 0.02
C GLY A 28 1.43 17.06 -0.38
N GLU A 29 2.13 18.12 -0.78
CA GLU A 29 3.48 18.08 -1.36
C GLU A 29 4.37 19.12 -0.68
N GLU A 30 5.56 18.72 -0.20
CA GLU A 30 6.54 19.63 0.38
C GLU A 30 7.51 20.18 -0.69
N PHE A 31 7.42 21.49 -0.95
CA PHE A 31 8.23 22.17 -1.96
C PHE A 31 9.54 22.68 -1.34
N HIS A 32 10.45 21.77 -1.01
CA HIS A 32 11.81 22.15 -0.61
C HIS A 32 12.57 22.73 -1.79
N THR A 33 13.06 23.96 -1.65
CA THR A 33 13.88 24.63 -2.67
C THR A 33 15.34 24.18 -2.58
N SER A 34 15.60 22.94 -2.99
CA SER A 34 16.95 22.48 -3.32
C SER A 34 17.07 22.26 -4.84
N PRO A 35 18.12 22.77 -5.51
CA PRO A 35 18.43 22.44 -6.90
C PRO A 35 18.66 20.93 -7.13
N GLN A 36 19.00 20.19 -6.07
CA GLN A 36 19.16 18.74 -6.11
C GLN A 36 17.84 17.97 -5.98
N HIS A 37 16.76 18.60 -5.51
CA HIS A 37 15.42 18.00 -5.41
C HIS A 37 14.52 18.33 -6.59
N LYS A 38 15.04 18.12 -7.80
CA LYS A 38 14.23 17.93 -9.02
C LYS A 38 13.50 16.56 -9.02
N GLU A 39 13.27 16.03 -7.83
CA GLU A 39 12.77 14.69 -7.53
C GLU A 39 11.23 14.68 -7.43
N VAL A 40 10.60 15.82 -7.14
CA VAL A 40 9.15 16.06 -7.37
C VAL A 40 8.92 16.59 -8.80
N GLY A 41 9.69 16.08 -9.75
CA GLY A 41 9.51 16.40 -11.16
C GLY A 41 8.33 15.64 -11.73
N THR A 42 7.59 16.24 -12.68
CA THR A 42 6.48 15.59 -13.39
C THR A 42 6.83 14.23 -14.00
N SER A 43 8.12 13.97 -14.25
CA SER A 43 8.65 12.67 -14.67
C SER A 43 8.57 11.59 -13.58
N ARG A 44 8.85 11.94 -12.31
CA ARG A 44 8.69 11.05 -11.16
C ARG A 44 7.23 10.76 -10.89
N SER A 45 6.37 11.79 -10.81
CA SER A 45 4.92 11.59 -10.66
C SER A 45 4.33 10.70 -11.76
N LYS A 46 4.79 10.84 -13.01
CA LYS A 46 4.38 9.94 -14.12
C LYS A 46 4.89 8.51 -13.94
N ARG A 47 6.15 8.33 -13.51
CA ARG A 47 6.73 7.01 -13.25
C ARG A 47 6.01 6.32 -12.09
N ASP A 48 5.76 7.03 -11.01
CA ASP A 48 5.13 6.52 -9.81
C ASP A 48 3.66 6.17 -10.08
N ARG A 49 2.95 7.03 -10.83
CA ARG A 49 1.60 6.70 -11.31
C ARG A 49 1.59 5.46 -12.20
N LYS A 50 2.57 5.32 -13.10
CA LYS A 50 2.70 4.11 -13.93
C LYS A 50 2.98 2.87 -13.06
N GLY A 51 3.87 2.98 -12.08
CA GLY A 51 4.18 1.91 -11.15
C GLY A 51 2.97 1.47 -10.33
N MET A 52 2.22 2.43 -9.77
CA MET A 52 0.94 2.16 -9.11
C MET A 52 -0.03 1.46 -10.04
N GLN A 53 -0.21 1.94 -11.27
CA GLN A 53 -1.13 1.33 -12.23
C GLN A 53 -0.76 -0.14 -12.48
N THR A 54 0.53 -0.44 -12.69
CA THR A 54 1.00 -1.82 -12.87
C THR A 54 0.74 -2.68 -11.64
N MET A 55 0.99 -2.15 -10.44
CA MET A 55 0.72 -2.87 -9.18
C MET A 55 -0.78 -3.15 -9.00
N PHE A 56 -1.65 -2.16 -9.28
CA PHE A 56 -3.10 -2.34 -9.19
C PHE A 56 -3.61 -3.37 -10.18
N SER A 57 -3.16 -3.32 -11.44
CA SER A 57 -3.55 -4.33 -12.43
C SER A 57 -3.13 -5.75 -12.02
N HIS A 58 -1.92 -5.91 -11.46
CA HIS A 58 -1.47 -7.21 -10.94
C HIS A 58 -2.33 -7.69 -9.76
N LEU A 59 -2.69 -6.79 -8.85
CA LEU A 59 -3.54 -7.11 -7.69
C LEU A 59 -5.01 -7.31 -8.06
N GLU A 60 -5.52 -6.78 -9.18
CA GLU A 60 -6.85 -7.12 -9.68
C GLU A 60 -6.91 -8.60 -10.10
N GLU A 61 -5.87 -9.08 -10.78
CA GLU A 61 -5.76 -10.49 -11.20
C GLU A 61 -5.52 -11.42 -9.99
N CYS A 62 -4.59 -11.04 -9.12
CA CYS A 62 -4.15 -11.79 -7.94
C CYS A 62 -4.77 -11.27 -6.64
N ASN A 63 -6.06 -10.90 -6.67
CA ASN A 63 -6.73 -10.23 -5.55
C ASN A 63 -6.74 -11.11 -4.28
N PRO A 64 -6.07 -10.69 -3.19
CA PRO A 64 -5.98 -11.48 -1.96
C PRO A 64 -7.30 -11.54 -1.17
N PHE A 65 -8.26 -10.67 -1.50
CA PHE A 65 -9.56 -10.59 -0.84
C PHE A 65 -10.69 -11.20 -1.67
N ARG A 66 -10.39 -11.78 -2.84
CA ARG A 66 -11.39 -12.50 -3.62
C ARG A 66 -11.80 -13.75 -2.86
N GLU A 67 -13.10 -14.00 -2.75
CA GLU A 67 -13.63 -15.25 -2.20
C GLU A 67 -13.45 -16.37 -3.24
N ASP A 68 -12.22 -16.83 -3.37
CA ASP A 68 -11.85 -17.95 -4.24
C ASP A 68 -11.55 -19.21 -3.45
N GLU A 69 -11.80 -20.35 -4.08
CA GLU A 69 -11.49 -21.65 -3.49
C GLU A 69 -9.97 -21.93 -3.43
N PHE A 70 -9.20 -21.24 -4.27
CA PHE A 70 -7.76 -21.42 -4.44
C PHE A 70 -6.99 -20.24 -3.85
N LEU A 71 -5.82 -20.55 -3.30
CA LEU A 71 -4.88 -19.53 -2.84
C LEU A 71 -3.93 -19.17 -3.97
N PHE A 72 -3.54 -17.91 -4.10
CA PHE A 72 -2.57 -17.45 -5.09
C PHE A 72 -1.35 -16.88 -4.38
N ASN A 73 -0.16 -17.11 -4.93
CA ASN A 73 1.02 -16.38 -4.49
C ASN A 73 0.96 -14.97 -5.09
N ILE A 74 0.91 -13.94 -4.24
CA ILE A 74 0.83 -12.53 -4.65
C ILE A 74 2.06 -12.10 -5.47
N GLU A 75 3.24 -12.66 -5.19
CA GLU A 75 4.48 -12.30 -5.89
C GLU A 75 4.54 -12.88 -7.31
N THR A 76 4.09 -14.13 -7.48
CA THR A 76 4.29 -14.88 -8.73
C THR A 76 3.00 -15.08 -9.54
N GLY A 77 1.84 -14.82 -8.94
CA GLY A 77 0.51 -15.13 -9.49
C GLY A 77 0.19 -16.62 -9.58
N VAL A 78 1.06 -17.51 -9.08
CA VAL A 78 0.88 -18.96 -9.20
C VAL A 78 -0.19 -19.45 -8.23
N THR A 79 -1.16 -20.19 -8.77
CA THR A 79 -2.19 -20.87 -7.99
C THR A 79 -1.60 -21.99 -7.16
N SER A 80 -1.89 -21.95 -5.87
CA SER A 80 -1.43 -22.90 -4.87
C SER A 80 -2.22 -24.20 -4.92
N HIS A 81 -1.55 -25.31 -4.57
CA HIS A 81 -2.20 -26.61 -4.55
C HIS A 81 -3.24 -26.70 -3.40
N SER A 82 -4.23 -27.59 -3.52
CA SER A 82 -5.28 -27.75 -2.50
C SER A 82 -4.77 -28.12 -1.09
N ILE A 83 -3.53 -28.60 -0.96
CA ILE A 83 -2.91 -29.05 0.29
C ILE A 83 -2.38 -27.93 1.18
N VAL A 84 -2.09 -26.76 0.60
CA VAL A 84 -1.43 -25.64 1.30
C VAL A 84 -2.42 -24.70 1.96
N ASN A 85 -3.73 -24.93 1.76
CA ASN A 85 -4.77 -24.20 2.47
C ASN A 85 -4.90 -24.73 3.91
N ALA A 86 -4.32 -23.98 4.86
CA ALA A 86 -4.33 -24.30 6.29
C ALA A 86 -5.74 -24.44 6.87
N HIS A 87 -6.72 -23.66 6.37
CA HIS A 87 -8.10 -23.72 6.84
C HIS A 87 -8.78 -25.03 6.43
N LYS A 88 -8.59 -25.45 5.17
CA LYS A 88 -9.03 -26.77 4.69
C LYS A 88 -8.31 -27.91 5.43
N ALA A 89 -7.02 -27.75 5.71
CA ALA A 89 -6.23 -28.74 6.45
C ALA A 89 -6.75 -28.94 7.88
N GLU A 90 -7.03 -27.86 8.63
CA GLU A 90 -7.56 -27.95 9.99
C GLU A 90 -8.99 -28.53 10.01
N THR A 91 -9.84 -28.13 9.09
CA THR A 91 -11.20 -28.68 8.96
C THR A 91 -11.18 -30.19 8.71
N ASN A 92 -10.31 -30.65 7.80
CA ASN A 92 -10.14 -32.06 7.52
C ASN A 92 -9.59 -32.81 8.75
N ARG A 93 -8.64 -32.21 9.48
CA ARG A 93 -8.11 -32.77 10.72
C ARG A 93 -9.20 -32.95 11.78
N GLN A 94 -10.05 -31.95 11.98
CA GLN A 94 -11.18 -32.02 12.92
C GLN A 94 -12.19 -33.09 12.52
N ARG A 95 -12.56 -33.16 11.22
CA ARG A 95 -13.41 -34.22 10.68
C ARG A 95 -12.83 -35.62 10.93
N SER A 96 -11.53 -35.82 10.68
CA SER A 96 -10.86 -37.09 10.95
C SER A 96 -10.88 -37.46 12.43
N ARG A 97 -10.70 -36.49 13.35
CA ARG A 97 -10.79 -36.73 14.80
C ARG A 97 -12.19 -37.17 15.23
N ILE A 98 -13.22 -36.51 14.71
CA ILE A 98 -14.61 -36.86 14.99
C ILE A 98 -14.92 -38.29 14.49
N ILE A 99 -14.59 -38.59 13.23
CA ILE A 99 -14.83 -39.91 12.62
C ILE A 99 -14.11 -41.02 13.39
N ASN A 100 -12.85 -40.79 13.78
CA ASN A 100 -12.09 -41.77 14.56
C ASN A 100 -12.68 -41.95 15.97
N GLY A 101 -13.11 -40.87 16.62
CA GLY A 101 -13.80 -40.97 17.92
C GLY A 101 -15.11 -41.75 17.85
N TRP A 102 -15.91 -41.58 16.80
CA TRP A 102 -17.12 -42.40 16.59
C TRP A 102 -16.78 -43.86 16.28
N LYS A 103 -15.73 -44.12 15.50
CA LYS A 103 -15.26 -45.49 15.21
C LYS A 103 -14.68 -46.21 16.42
N GLU A 104 -14.20 -45.50 17.43
CA GLU A 104 -13.78 -46.10 18.70
C GLU A 104 -15.00 -46.33 19.61
N ARG A 105 -15.95 -45.39 19.62
CA ARG A 105 -17.13 -45.43 20.47
C ARG A 105 -18.17 -46.49 20.06
N PHE A 106 -18.26 -46.83 18.78
CA PHE A 106 -19.15 -47.88 18.25
C PHE A 106 -18.45 -49.21 17.95
N ARG A 107 -17.20 -49.38 18.42
CA ARG A 107 -16.44 -50.64 18.28
C ARG A 107 -16.47 -51.50 19.54
N ASN A 108 -17.19 -51.05 20.57
CA ASN A 108 -17.65 -51.85 21.72
C ASN A 108 -19.16 -52.08 21.61
#